data_AF-A0A2V9NYR0-F1
#
_entry.id   AF-A0A2V9NYR0-F1
#
_cell.length_a   1.000
_cell.length_b   1.000
_cell.length_c   1.000
_cell.angle_alpha   90.00
_cell.angle_beta   90.00
_cell.angle_gamma   90.00
#
_symmetry.space_group_name_H-M   'P 1'
#
loop_
_entity.id
_entity.type
_entity.pdbx_description
1 polymer ?
#
loop_
_entity_poly.entity_id
_entity_poly.type
_entity_poly.pdbx_seq_one_letter_code
_entity_poly.pdbx_strand_id
1 'polypeptide(L)'
;MALLGILKAGGAYVPLDPDYPKDRLAYMIENNGSSWLITQTALAGHLPDGVAKVICLEDLPAGLGEENLSVSVSPRNLAYILYTSGSTGQPKGVAMEHGPLVNLMSWEANQSKAGLRTLQFASLNFDVSFQEMFST
;
A
#
# COMPACT_ATOMS: atom_id res chain seq x y z
N MET A 1 -1.93 1.32 -9.79
CA MET A 1 -2.70 2.59 -9.69
C MET A 1 -3.14 2.91 -8.27
N ALA A 2 -3.84 2.01 -7.56
CA ALA A 2 -4.35 2.28 -6.19
C ALA A 2 -3.26 2.78 -5.22
N LEU A 3 -2.11 2.09 -5.14
CA LEU A 3 -0.99 2.46 -4.27
C LEU A 3 -0.50 3.88 -4.53
N LEU A 4 -0.22 4.22 -5.79
CA LEU A 4 0.21 5.57 -6.16
C LEU A 4 -0.86 6.62 -5.84
N GLY A 5 -2.14 6.29 -6.03
CA GLY A 5 -3.25 7.16 -5.63
C GLY A 5 -3.25 7.45 -4.13
N ILE A 6 -3.04 6.44 -3.30
CA ILE A 6 -2.92 6.58 -1.84
C ILE A 6 -1.73 7.49 -1.49
N LEU A 7 -0.55 7.22 -2.06
CA LEU A 7 0.66 8.00 -1.79
C LEU A 7 0.52 9.47 -2.24
N LYS A 8 -0.07 9.72 -3.42
CA LYS A 8 -0.34 11.08 -3.92
C LYS A 8 -1.37 11.83 -3.08
N ALA A 9 -2.30 11.12 -2.45
CA ALA A 9 -3.25 11.69 -1.50
C ALA A 9 -2.63 11.97 -0.12
N GLY A 10 -1.35 11.60 0.09
CA GLY A 10 -0.63 11.77 1.36
C GLY A 10 -0.90 10.67 2.39
N GLY A 11 -1.54 9.57 1.99
CA GLY A 11 -1.78 8.41 2.83
C GLY A 11 -0.66 7.38 2.76
N ALA A 12 -0.66 6.45 3.72
CA ALA A 12 0.11 5.21 3.67
C ALA A 12 -0.80 4.05 3.28
N TYR A 13 -0.28 3.07 2.53
CA TYR A 13 -1.03 1.87 2.22
C TYR A 13 -0.71 0.72 3.19
N VAL A 14 -1.72 -0.12 3.44
CA VAL A 14 -1.56 -1.39 4.15
C VAL A 14 -2.09 -2.48 3.21
N PRO A 15 -1.21 -3.29 2.61
CA PRO A 15 -1.65 -4.38 1.75
C PRO A 15 -2.32 -5.45 2.61
N LEU A 16 -3.41 -6.01 2.07
CA LEU A 16 -4.20 -7.05 2.70
C LEU A 16 -4.34 -8.19 1.70
N ASP A 17 -4.06 -9.41 2.16
CA ASP A 17 -4.28 -10.62 1.36
C ASP A 17 -5.75 -11.06 1.50
N PRO A 18 -6.54 -11.12 0.42
CA PRO A 18 -7.93 -11.55 0.49
C PRO A 18 -8.09 -13.01 0.94
N ASP A 19 -7.03 -13.83 0.85
CA ASP A 19 -7.05 -15.22 1.32
C ASP A 19 -6.90 -15.33 2.85
N TYR A 20 -6.65 -14.22 3.55
CA TYR A 20 -6.62 -14.20 5.01
C TYR A 20 -8.03 -14.34 5.60
N PRO A 21 -8.17 -15.02 6.76
CA PRO A 21 -9.44 -15.07 7.49
C PRO A 21 -9.96 -13.67 7.80
N LYS A 22 -11.29 -13.48 7.74
CA LYS A 22 -11.96 -12.18 8.01
C LYS A 22 -11.54 -11.56 9.33
N ASP A 23 -11.43 -12.36 10.39
CA ASP A 23 -11.02 -11.88 11.72
C ASP A 23 -9.59 -11.30 11.72
N ARG A 24 -8.70 -11.89 10.92
CA ARG A 24 -7.32 -11.39 10.75
C ARG A 24 -7.32 -10.07 9.99
N LEU A 25 -8.11 -9.97 8.92
CA LEU A 25 -8.29 -8.72 8.16
C LEU A 25 -8.88 -7.62 9.04
N ALA A 26 -9.91 -7.92 9.84
CA ALA A 26 -10.53 -6.99 10.77
C ALA A 26 -9.52 -6.47 11.78
N TYR A 27 -8.77 -7.37 12.42
CA TYR A 27 -7.69 -7.01 13.35
C TYR A 27 -6.68 -6.07 12.68
N MET A 28 -6.20 -6.41 11.47
CA MET A 28 -5.21 -5.57 10.78
C MET A 28 -5.75 -4.17 10.50
N ILE A 29 -6.99 -4.05 10.01
CA ILE A 29 -7.64 -2.77 9.69
C ILE A 29 -7.83 -1.91 10.95
N GLU A 30 -8.38 -2.50 12.01
CA GLU A 30 -8.61 -1.81 13.28
C GLU A 30 -7.28 -1.38 13.92
N ASN A 31 -6.26 -2.25 13.88
CA ASN A 31 -4.97 -1.99 14.50
C ASN A 31 -4.20 -0.86 13.81
N ASN A 32 -4.32 -0.71 12.49
CA ASN A 32 -3.64 0.36 11.77
C ASN A 32 -4.43 1.69 11.71
N GLY A 33 -5.72 1.68 12.06
CA GLY A 33 -6.57 2.88 12.11
C GLY A 33 -7.04 3.40 10.74
N SER A 34 -6.93 2.61 9.67
CA SER A 34 -7.39 3.00 8.34
C SER A 34 -8.89 3.21 8.31
N SER A 35 -9.32 4.40 7.88
CA SER A 35 -10.74 4.71 7.68
C SER A 35 -11.27 4.27 6.32
N TRP A 36 -10.38 3.97 5.38
CA TRP A 36 -10.70 3.65 3.99
C TRP A 36 -10.05 2.34 3.58
N LEU A 37 -10.79 1.54 2.80
CA LEU A 37 -10.33 0.31 2.21
C LEU A 37 -10.60 0.36 0.71
N ILE A 38 -9.56 0.18 -0.10
CA ILE A 38 -9.66 0.12 -1.55
C ILE A 38 -9.63 -1.34 -1.97
N THR A 39 -10.62 -1.79 -2.74
CA THR A 39 -10.77 -3.19 -3.16
C THR A 39 -11.29 -3.28 -4.59
N GLN A 40 -11.50 -4.50 -5.07
CA GLN A 40 -12.24 -4.82 -6.28
C GLN A 40 -13.59 -5.42 -5.89
N THR A 41 -14.62 -5.19 -6.70
CA THR A 41 -15.98 -5.73 -6.45
C THR A 41 -15.98 -7.25 -6.23
N ALA A 42 -15.12 -7.99 -6.95
CA ALA A 42 -14.98 -9.43 -6.79
C ALA A 42 -14.49 -9.88 -5.40
N LEU A 43 -13.77 -9.01 -4.69
CA LEU A 43 -13.19 -9.31 -3.37
C LEU A 43 -14.06 -8.79 -2.22
N ALA A 44 -15.10 -7.99 -2.48
CA ALA A 44 -15.91 -7.36 -1.45
C ALA A 44 -16.51 -8.37 -0.45
N GLY A 45 -16.93 -9.55 -0.92
CA GLY A 45 -17.49 -10.61 -0.07
C GLY A 45 -16.49 -11.23 0.92
N HIS A 46 -15.18 -11.09 0.68
CA HIS A 46 -14.11 -11.59 1.55
C HIS A 46 -13.77 -10.61 2.68
N LEU A 47 -14.25 -9.37 2.61
CA LEU A 47 -13.92 -8.36 3.58
C LEU A 47 -14.75 -8.50 4.88
N PRO A 48 -14.19 -8.07 6.02
CA PRO A 48 -14.95 -7.85 7.24
C PRO A 48 -15.90 -6.65 7.09
N ASP A 49 -17.10 -6.78 7.65
CA ASP A 49 -18.11 -5.72 7.61
C ASP A 49 -17.84 -4.66 8.69
N GLY A 50 -18.11 -3.38 8.36
CA GLY A 50 -18.16 -2.30 9.35
C GLY A 50 -16.83 -1.77 9.88
N VAL A 51 -15.68 -2.30 9.42
CA VAL A 51 -14.36 -1.87 9.90
C VAL A 51 -13.75 -0.68 9.16
N ALA A 52 -14.20 -0.39 7.93
CA ALA A 52 -13.73 0.74 7.11
C ALA A 52 -14.74 1.13 6.03
N LYS A 53 -14.59 2.33 5.47
CA LYS A 53 -15.32 2.76 4.27
C LYS A 53 -14.70 2.12 3.03
N VAL A 54 -15.50 1.37 2.27
CA VAL A 54 -15.03 0.63 1.11
C VAL A 54 -15.15 1.47 -0.16
N ILE A 55 -14.09 1.48 -0.97
CA ILE A 55 -14.06 1.99 -2.34
C ILE A 55 -13.74 0.80 -3.24
N CYS A 56 -14.66 0.43 -4.12
CA CYS A 56 -14.39 -0.51 -5.20
C CYS A 56 -13.79 0.25 -6.39
N LEU A 57 -12.70 -0.27 -6.96
CA LEU A 57 -12.01 0.37 -8.08
C LEU A 57 -12.91 0.49 -9.33
N GLU A 58 -13.83 -0.45 -9.51
CA GLU A 58 -14.79 -0.48 -10.61
C GLU A 58 -15.87 0.60 -10.51
N ASP A 59 -16.10 1.14 -9.31
CA ASP A 59 -17.10 2.18 -9.05
C ASP A 59 -16.51 3.59 -9.16
N LEU A 60 -15.22 3.72 -9.46
CA LEU A 60 -14.59 5.02 -9.64
C LEU A 60 -15.19 5.74 -10.85
N PRO A 61 -15.52 7.05 -10.73
CA PRO A 61 -16.12 7.79 -11.82
C PRO A 61 -15.15 7.91 -13.00
N ALA A 62 -15.70 7.90 -14.21
CA ALA A 62 -14.94 8.24 -15.41
C ALA A 62 -14.55 9.73 -15.39
N GLY A 63 -13.42 10.07 -16.02
CA GLY A 63 -12.99 11.46 -16.19
C GLY A 63 -12.46 12.13 -14.92
N LEU A 64 -11.83 11.36 -14.02
CA LEU A 64 -11.03 11.93 -12.94
C LEU A 64 -9.92 12.84 -13.51
N GLY A 65 -9.62 13.94 -12.80
CA GLY A 65 -8.57 14.87 -13.20
C GLY A 65 -7.20 14.20 -13.31
N GLU A 66 -6.40 14.65 -14.28
CA GLU A 66 -5.04 14.13 -14.52
C GLU A 66 -3.97 14.96 -13.81
N GLU A 67 -4.33 16.16 -13.36
CA GLU A 67 -3.46 17.04 -12.58
C GLU A 67 -3.02 16.41 -11.25
N ASN A 68 -1.79 16.74 -10.86
CA ASN A 68 -1.28 16.35 -9.55
C ASN A 68 -2.07 17.06 -8.44
N LEU A 69 -2.39 16.31 -7.39
CA LEU A 69 -3.02 16.85 -6.20
C LEU A 69 -2.11 17.88 -5.53
N SER A 70 -2.69 18.98 -5.08
CA SER A 70 -2.00 19.99 -4.25
C SER A 70 -1.94 19.54 -2.78
N VAL A 71 -1.29 18.40 -2.54
CA VAL A 71 -1.09 17.81 -1.20
C VAL A 71 0.40 17.87 -0.85
N SER A 72 0.72 18.37 0.35
CA SER A 72 2.10 18.38 0.85
C SER A 72 2.41 17.05 1.51
N VAL A 73 3.44 16.35 1.01
CA VAL A 73 3.95 15.11 1.60
C VAL A 73 5.39 15.33 2.07
N SER A 74 5.63 15.04 3.34
CA SER A 74 6.94 15.11 4.00
C SER A 74 7.66 13.76 3.91
N PRO A 75 9.01 13.73 3.88
CA PRO A 75 9.77 12.49 4.02
C PRO A 75 9.47 11.71 5.31
N ARG A 76 8.88 12.35 6.32
CA ARG A 76 8.46 11.73 7.59
C ARG A 76 7.06 11.13 7.56
N ASN A 77 6.29 11.35 6.50
CA ASN A 77 5.02 10.65 6.34
C ASN A 77 5.27 9.16 6.06
N LEU A 78 4.37 8.31 6.54
CA LEU A 78 4.39 6.89 6.25
C LEU A 78 4.04 6.68 4.77
N ALA A 79 4.77 5.78 4.11
CA ALA A 79 4.46 5.29 2.77
C ALA A 79 3.66 3.99 2.84
N TYR A 80 4.04 3.08 3.74
CA TYR A 80 3.31 1.83 3.95
C TYR A 80 3.43 1.30 5.38
N ILE A 81 2.54 0.35 5.71
CA ILE A 81 2.68 -0.54 6.86
C ILE A 81 2.60 -1.98 6.37
N LEU A 82 3.62 -2.80 6.66
CA LEU A 82 3.62 -4.24 6.35
C LEU A 82 3.50 -5.05 7.63
N TYR A 83 2.60 -6.02 7.64
CA TYR A 83 2.40 -6.89 8.79
C TYR A 83 3.31 -8.12 8.72
N THR A 84 4.00 -8.39 9.82
CA THR A 84 4.83 -9.58 10.01
C THR A 84 4.25 -10.48 11.09
N SER A 85 4.62 -11.76 11.10
CA SER A 85 4.24 -12.69 12.17
C SER A 85 4.85 -12.23 13.50
N GLY A 86 4.00 -11.94 14.48
CA GLY A 86 4.45 -11.60 15.82
C GLY A 86 4.78 -12.85 16.62
N SER A 87 5.83 -12.79 17.44
CA SER A 87 6.19 -13.83 18.42
C SER A 87 5.08 -14.09 19.46
N THR A 88 4.16 -13.15 19.63
CA THR A 88 3.01 -13.20 20.55
C THR A 88 1.74 -13.74 19.89
N GLY A 89 1.83 -14.26 18.65
CA GLY A 89 0.69 -14.76 17.86
C GLY A 89 -0.09 -13.68 17.12
N GLN A 90 -0.05 -12.42 17.57
CA GLN A 90 -0.69 -11.30 16.89
C GLN A 90 0.26 -10.63 15.88
N PRO A 91 -0.18 -10.37 14.62
CA PRO A 91 0.62 -9.67 13.63
C PRO A 91 1.07 -8.28 14.10
N LYS A 92 2.30 -7.89 13.74
CA LYS A 92 2.88 -6.57 14.05
C LYS A 92 3.09 -5.77 12.77
N GLY A 93 2.58 -4.55 12.74
CA GLY A 93 2.79 -3.62 11.63
C GLY A 93 4.15 -2.95 11.70
N VAL A 94 4.93 -3.05 10.62
CA VAL A 94 6.18 -2.33 10.40
C VAL A 94 5.85 -1.10 9.56
N ALA A 95 5.90 0.07 10.20
CA ALA A 95 5.60 1.35 9.56
C ALA A 95 6.86 1.93 8.90
N MET A 96 6.78 2.23 7.61
CA MET A 96 7.90 2.75 6.83
C MET A 96 7.61 4.16 6.33
N GLU A 97 8.52 5.10 6.65
CA GLU A 97 8.50 6.47 6.16
C GLU A 97 8.98 6.58 4.72
N HIS A 98 8.58 7.65 4.02
CA HIS A 98 9.06 7.96 2.67
C HIS A 98 10.58 8.15 2.60
N GLY A 99 11.18 8.83 3.58
CA GLY A 99 12.60 9.23 3.55
C GLY A 99 13.57 8.06 3.33
N PRO A 100 13.54 7.00 4.17
CA PRO A 100 14.39 5.81 3.99
C PRO A 100 14.17 5.12 2.64
N LEU A 101 12.91 5.03 2.17
CA LEU A 101 12.58 4.39 0.90
C LEU A 101 13.14 5.18 -0.28
N VAL A 102 12.95 6.51 -0.29
CA VAL A 102 13.50 7.39 -1.33
C VAL A 102 15.03 7.34 -1.35
N ASN A 103 15.67 7.26 -0.18
CA ASN A 103 17.12 7.09 -0.09
C ASN A 103 17.58 5.78 -0.76
N LEU A 104 16.88 4.66 -0.50
CA LEU A 104 17.17 3.37 -1.13
C LEU A 104 16.97 3.41 -2.65
N MET A 105 15.84 3.95 -3.11
CA MET A 105 15.54 4.07 -4.56
C MET A 105 16.53 5.00 -5.27
N SER A 106 16.95 6.08 -4.61
CA SER A 106 17.97 6.99 -5.16
C SER A 106 19.32 6.30 -5.29
N TRP A 107 19.70 5.47 -4.31
CA TRP A 107 20.91 4.66 -4.41
C TRP A 107 20.82 3.64 -5.55
N GLU A 108 19.71 2.91 -5.65
CA GLU A 108 19.51 1.87 -6.66
C GLU A 108 19.48 2.44 -8.09
N ALA A 109 18.78 3.56 -8.30
CA ALA A 109 18.74 4.27 -9.57
C ALA A 109 20.15 4.70 -10.05
N ASN A 110 21.04 5.06 -9.12
CA ASN A 110 22.43 5.40 -9.44
C ASN A 110 23.31 4.18 -9.76
N GLN A 111 22.92 2.97 -9.34
CA GLN A 111 23.62 1.72 -9.68
C GLN A 111 23.07 1.08 -10.97
N SER A 112 21.85 1.42 -11.36
CA SER A 112 21.12 0.80 -12.46
C SER A 112 21.38 1.47 -13.82
N LYS A 113 21.17 0.70 -14.90
CA LYS A 113 21.19 1.23 -16.26
C LYS A 113 19.79 1.72 -16.64
N ALA A 114 19.71 2.74 -17.48
CA ALA A 114 18.44 3.18 -18.03
C ALA A 114 17.83 2.11 -18.96
N GLY A 115 16.49 2.06 -19.02
CA GLY A 115 15.75 1.17 -19.94
C GLY A 115 15.63 -0.29 -19.49
N LEU A 116 15.87 -0.57 -18.21
CA LEU A 116 15.60 -1.89 -17.64
C LEU A 116 14.09 -2.15 -17.54
N ARG A 117 13.75 -3.43 -17.43
CA ARG A 117 12.38 -3.89 -17.17
C ARG A 117 12.40 -4.75 -15.93
N THR A 118 11.59 -4.36 -14.95
CA THR A 118 11.46 -5.09 -13.69
C THR A 118 10.18 -5.91 -13.69
N LEU A 119 10.28 -7.15 -13.22
CA LEU A 119 9.14 -8.01 -12.99
C LEU A 119 8.55 -7.66 -11.62
N GLN A 120 7.27 -7.29 -11.58
CA GLN A 120 6.52 -7.23 -10.32
C GLN A 120 6.13 -8.65 -9.93
N PHE A 121 6.93 -9.26 -9.05
CA PHE A 121 6.79 -10.65 -8.63
C PHE A 121 6.40 -10.76 -7.16
N ALA A 122 7.06 -10.00 -6.29
CA ALA A 122 6.81 -10.07 -4.86
C ALA A 122 5.37 -9.64 -4.54
N SER A 123 4.72 -10.40 -3.64
CA SER A 123 3.44 -9.98 -3.09
C SER A 123 3.59 -8.61 -2.41
N LEU A 124 2.55 -7.78 -2.51
CA LEU A 124 2.53 -6.46 -1.88
C LEU A 124 2.74 -6.51 -0.37
N ASN A 125 2.50 -7.67 0.26
CA ASN A 125 2.75 -7.91 1.69
C ASN A 125 4.25 -8.02 2.04
N PHE A 126 5.14 -8.03 1.04
CA PHE A 126 6.60 -8.02 1.23
C PHE A 126 7.21 -6.71 0.74
N ASP A 127 8.24 -6.26 1.43
CA ASP A 127 8.93 -4.98 1.20
C ASP A 127 9.62 -4.89 -0.16
N VAL A 128 10.14 -6.02 -0.68
CA VAL A 128 10.74 -6.13 -2.03
C VAL A 128 9.78 -5.61 -3.11
N SER A 129 8.47 -5.78 -2.95
CA SER A 129 7.48 -5.29 -3.92
C SER A 129 7.56 -3.77 -4.13
N PHE A 130 7.99 -3.01 -3.10
CA PHE A 130 8.20 -1.57 -3.24
C PHE A 130 9.32 -1.26 -4.22
N GLN A 131 10.44 -1.99 -4.14
CA GLN A 131 11.55 -1.82 -5.07
C GLN A 131 11.11 -2.16 -6.49
N GLU A 132 10.44 -3.30 -6.66
CA GLU A 132 9.94 -3.75 -7.97
C GLU A 132 9.00 -2.73 -8.64
N MET A 133 8.25 -1.96 -7.85
CA MET A 133 7.33 -0.92 -8.35
C MET A 133 7.99 0.44 -8.63
N PHE A 134 9.06 0.79 -7.91
CA PHE A 134 9.55 2.18 -7.85
C PHE A 134 11.03 2.36 -8.24
N SER A 135 11.78 1.30 -8.54
CA SER A 135 13.23 1.40 -8.79
C SER A 135 13.65 1.53 -10.26
N THR A 136 12.77 1.24 -11.23
CA THR A 136 13.10 1.26 -12.68
C THR A 136 12.08 1.99 -13.54
#